data_AF-A0A965L3M0-F1
#
_entry.id   AF-A0A965L3M0-F1
#
_cell.length_a   1.000
_cell.length_b   1.000
_cell.length_c   1.000
_cell.angle_alpha   90.00
_cell.angle_beta   90.00
_cell.angle_gamma   90.00
#
_symmetry.space_group_name_H-M   'P 1'
#
loop_
_entity.id
_entity.type
_entity.pdbx_description
1 polymer ?
#
loop_
_entity_poly.entity_id
_entity_poly.type
_entity_poly.pdbx_seq_one_letter_code
_entity_poly.pdbx_strand_id
1 'polypeptide(L)'
;MYPSQKAAKTYVDQLISKIATSGVPDATTLASGKIQLSGDLGGTAMNPTVPALAGKENSSNKSTNVQTDAASDTKYPSVKAVKAYVDQATMGTALQATVDAKADKASPALTGIPTAPTAGPNTNTTQIATTAFVQAATAGIALQASVDAKADKNSPTFTGTPVMPAATIAVTQTPGDNSTSIATTAFVQQATAAGIIDASSSTKGKIKLTGDLGGTAEAPTVPGLALKANSTDVTSSLALKEDASNKSNAALGTSNTLFPTQSAVKTYVDAQIASATISDADALTKGKLQLAGDLAGTAAAPTVPGLALKANTTDVTNSLALKAPINNPTFTGTVGGITKGMVDLANVDNTSDANKPVSTAAQTALNLKAPLESPTFTGTPSLPTGTTGVTQLANDNSTKLATTEFVKTSLAAGAPNATTAATGKVQLAGDLAGSG
;
A
#
# COMPACT_ATOMS: atom_id res chain seq x y z
N MET A 1 75.82 25.60 -64.18
CA MET A 1 74.63 26.24 -63.56
C MET A 1 74.60 27.70 -63.97
N TYR A 2 73.45 28.16 -64.45
CA TYR A 2 73.17 29.59 -64.71
C TYR A 2 73.40 30.43 -63.44
N PRO A 3 73.67 31.75 -63.53
CA PRO A 3 73.99 32.58 -62.36
C PRO A 3 73.00 32.45 -61.18
N SER A 4 71.70 32.31 -61.47
CA SER A 4 70.64 32.07 -60.48
C SER A 4 70.76 30.73 -59.75
N GLN A 5 71.15 29.68 -60.47
CA GLN A 5 71.33 28.33 -59.90
C GLN A 5 72.62 28.23 -59.06
N LYS A 6 73.68 28.97 -59.43
CA LYS A 6 74.91 29.06 -58.62
C LYS A 6 74.65 29.79 -57.31
N ALA A 7 73.85 30.87 -57.31
CA ALA A 7 73.43 31.56 -56.10
C ALA A 7 72.59 30.67 -55.16
N ALA A 8 71.64 29.90 -55.71
CA ALA A 8 70.82 28.96 -54.93
C ALA A 8 71.67 27.84 -54.30
N LYS A 9 72.60 27.25 -55.07
CA LYS A 9 73.51 26.23 -54.54
C LYS A 9 74.42 26.80 -53.45
N THR A 10 74.98 27.98 -53.64
CA THR A 10 75.80 28.63 -52.60
C THR A 10 74.98 28.94 -51.34
N TYR A 11 73.71 29.36 -51.46
CA TYR A 11 72.84 29.59 -50.31
C TYR A 11 72.51 28.29 -49.55
N VAL A 12 72.20 27.22 -50.27
CA VAL A 12 71.95 25.89 -49.68
C VAL A 12 73.21 25.34 -49.03
N ASP A 13 74.36 25.41 -49.70
CA ASP A 13 75.64 24.98 -49.16
C ASP A 13 76.03 25.82 -47.93
N GLN A 14 75.73 27.13 -47.92
CA GLN A 14 75.93 28.00 -46.75
C GLN A 14 75.00 27.66 -45.60
N LEU A 15 73.72 27.34 -45.85
CA LEU A 15 72.79 26.89 -44.82
C LEU A 15 73.21 25.55 -44.23
N ILE A 16 73.58 24.59 -45.08
CA ILE A 16 74.06 23.27 -44.65
C ILE A 16 75.38 23.41 -43.89
N SER A 17 76.30 24.25 -44.37
CA SER A 17 77.56 24.53 -43.67
C SER A 17 77.31 25.20 -42.33
N LYS A 18 76.36 26.14 -42.22
CA LYS A 18 76.01 26.82 -40.96
C LYS A 18 75.39 25.84 -39.96
N ILE A 19 74.52 24.95 -40.41
CA ILE A 19 73.96 23.86 -39.59
C ILE A 19 75.07 22.89 -39.12
N ALA A 20 76.07 22.64 -39.96
CA ALA A 20 77.19 21.75 -39.65
C ALA A 20 78.24 22.38 -38.72
N THR A 21 78.45 23.71 -38.75
CA THR A 21 79.48 24.40 -37.95
C THR A 21 78.97 25.09 -36.68
N SER A 22 77.70 25.50 -36.58
CA SER A 22 77.17 26.15 -35.36
C SER A 22 76.31 25.23 -34.48
N GLY A 23 75.98 24.01 -34.92
CA GLY A 23 75.02 23.16 -34.23
C GLY A 23 73.58 23.72 -34.28
N VAL A 24 72.60 22.90 -33.89
CA VAL A 24 71.20 23.31 -33.69
C VAL A 24 71.11 24.03 -32.33
N PRO A 25 70.31 25.10 -32.15
CA PRO A 25 70.24 25.82 -30.88
C PRO A 25 69.90 24.92 -29.68
N ASP A 26 70.36 25.31 -28.49
CA ASP A 26 69.98 24.68 -27.22
C ASP A 26 68.45 24.67 -27.06
N ALA A 27 67.93 23.66 -26.38
CA ALA A 27 66.50 23.57 -26.10
C ALA A 27 66.04 24.79 -25.30
N THR A 28 64.93 25.39 -25.72
CA THR A 28 64.23 26.45 -24.97
C THR A 28 62.88 25.92 -24.49
N THR A 29 62.15 26.69 -23.68
CA THR A 29 60.79 26.32 -23.23
C THR A 29 59.76 26.21 -24.37
N LEU A 30 60.11 26.63 -25.58
CA LEU A 30 59.21 26.72 -26.74
C LEU A 30 59.70 25.96 -27.99
N ALA A 31 60.93 25.41 -27.99
CA ALA A 31 61.46 24.66 -29.11
C ALA A 31 62.43 23.54 -28.67
N SER A 32 62.26 22.35 -29.23
CA SER A 32 63.10 21.17 -28.95
C SER A 32 64.47 21.29 -29.63
N GLY A 33 65.55 21.32 -28.84
CA GLY A 33 66.94 21.25 -29.30
C GLY A 33 67.56 19.84 -29.19
N LYS A 34 68.86 19.70 -29.42
CA LYS A 34 69.61 18.46 -29.10
C LYS A 34 69.96 18.47 -27.61
N ILE A 35 69.47 17.49 -26.84
CA ILE A 35 69.87 17.30 -25.42
C ILE A 35 70.81 16.10 -25.34
N GLN A 36 71.98 16.28 -24.75
CA GLN A 36 72.90 15.18 -24.44
C GLN A 36 72.46 14.49 -23.14
N LEU A 37 71.86 13.30 -23.23
CA LEU A 37 71.36 12.51 -22.10
C LEU A 37 72.48 11.62 -21.52
N SER A 38 73.46 12.21 -20.83
CA SER A 38 74.47 11.45 -20.09
C SER A 38 74.53 11.88 -18.62
N GLY A 39 74.57 10.92 -17.70
CA GLY A 39 74.56 11.14 -16.25
C GLY A 39 73.18 10.87 -15.63
N ASP A 40 72.73 11.76 -14.74
CA ASP A 40 71.54 11.58 -13.90
C ASP A 40 70.19 11.67 -14.64
N LEU A 41 70.21 11.96 -15.95
CA LEU A 41 69.03 12.17 -16.79
C LEU A 41 68.88 11.04 -17.83
N GLY A 42 67.68 10.48 -17.95
CA GLY A 42 67.29 9.46 -18.94
C GLY A 42 65.96 9.79 -19.62
N GLY A 43 65.33 8.81 -20.29
CA GLY A 43 64.04 8.98 -20.96
C GLY A 43 64.16 9.51 -22.40
N THR A 44 63.06 10.06 -22.95
CA THR A 44 63.03 10.61 -24.31
C THR A 44 62.93 12.13 -24.27
N ALA A 45 63.16 12.81 -25.40
CA ALA A 45 63.06 14.28 -25.48
C ALA A 45 61.67 14.83 -25.11
N MET A 46 60.59 14.07 -25.33
CA MET A 46 59.23 14.47 -24.91
C MET A 46 58.92 14.10 -23.46
N ASN A 47 59.58 13.07 -22.92
CA ASN A 47 59.38 12.60 -21.54
C ASN A 47 60.76 12.33 -20.90
N PRO A 48 61.47 13.39 -20.48
CA PRO A 48 62.71 13.21 -19.73
C PRO A 48 62.40 12.57 -18.37
N THR A 49 63.27 11.67 -17.95
CA THR A 49 63.20 11.02 -16.64
C THR A 49 64.50 11.30 -15.89
N VAL A 50 64.42 11.29 -14.56
CA VAL A 50 65.59 11.33 -13.68
C VAL A 50 65.56 10.02 -12.89
N PRO A 51 66.20 8.93 -13.36
CA PRO A 51 66.05 7.60 -12.75
C PRO A 51 66.39 7.59 -11.25
N ALA A 52 67.30 8.46 -10.80
CA ALA A 52 67.65 8.62 -9.39
C ALA A 52 66.48 9.09 -8.51
N LEU A 53 65.43 9.71 -9.08
CA LEU A 53 64.23 10.13 -8.36
C LEU A 53 63.17 9.02 -8.24
N ALA A 54 63.28 7.92 -8.99
CA ALA A 54 62.27 6.87 -9.01
C ALA A 54 62.07 6.19 -7.63
N GLY A 55 63.06 6.27 -6.74
CA GLY A 55 62.99 5.75 -5.36
C GLY A 55 62.90 6.82 -4.27
N LYS A 56 62.74 8.11 -4.63
CA LYS A 56 62.63 9.20 -3.65
C LYS A 56 61.16 9.48 -3.32
N GLU A 57 60.88 9.77 -2.06
CA GLU A 57 59.51 10.10 -1.62
C GLU A 57 59.01 11.40 -2.25
N ASN A 58 57.76 11.39 -2.70
CA ASN A 58 57.09 12.56 -3.27
C ASN A 58 56.60 13.49 -2.14
N SER A 59 56.78 14.81 -2.26
CA SER A 59 56.27 15.80 -1.28
C SER A 59 54.76 15.69 -1.04
N SER A 60 54.00 15.18 -2.00
CA SER A 60 52.56 14.90 -1.85
C SER A 60 52.23 13.65 -1.01
N ASN A 61 53.24 12.87 -0.61
CA ASN A 61 53.18 11.72 0.30
C ASN A 61 53.71 12.04 1.72
N LYS A 62 53.88 13.33 2.07
CA LYS A 62 54.25 13.74 3.43
C LYS A 62 53.00 14.14 4.23
N SER A 63 52.63 13.34 5.23
CA SER A 63 51.51 13.68 6.11
C SER A 63 51.88 14.85 7.04
N THR A 64 50.94 15.75 7.26
CA THR A 64 51.05 16.87 8.22
C THR A 64 50.15 16.69 9.45
N ASN A 65 49.22 15.72 9.43
CA ASN A 65 48.38 15.37 10.57
C ASN A 65 48.13 13.86 10.64
N VAL A 66 48.81 13.22 11.58
CA VAL A 66 48.77 11.79 11.84
C VAL A 66 47.40 11.26 12.27
N GLN A 67 46.50 12.09 12.81
CA GLN A 67 45.19 11.62 13.30
C GLN A 67 44.16 11.49 12.17
N THR A 68 44.15 12.43 11.23
CA THR A 68 43.25 12.37 10.05
C THR A 68 43.68 11.31 9.04
N ASP A 69 44.98 11.09 8.87
CA ASP A 69 45.52 10.20 7.83
C ASP A 69 45.70 8.73 8.31
N ALA A 70 45.37 8.43 9.57
CA ALA A 70 45.68 7.19 10.28
C ALA A 70 45.16 5.90 9.62
N ALA A 71 44.14 5.97 8.76
CA ALA A 71 43.47 4.80 8.20
C ALA A 71 43.85 4.50 6.73
N SER A 72 44.57 5.40 6.06
CA SER A 72 44.83 5.30 4.61
C SER A 72 46.04 4.39 4.30
N ASP A 73 45.82 3.39 3.44
CA ASP A 73 46.89 2.51 2.93
C ASP A 73 47.52 3.01 1.62
N THR A 74 46.84 3.91 0.90
CA THR A 74 47.25 4.34 -0.44
C THR A 74 48.09 5.62 -0.39
N LYS A 75 47.74 6.53 0.54
CA LYS A 75 48.46 7.78 0.80
C LYS A 75 48.93 7.74 2.26
N TYR A 76 50.22 7.96 2.51
CA TYR A 76 50.85 7.95 3.84
C TYR A 76 50.90 6.58 4.58
N PRO A 77 51.34 5.46 3.95
CA PRO A 77 51.38 4.14 4.61
C PRO A 77 52.19 4.10 5.92
N SER A 78 53.22 4.95 6.03
CA SER A 78 54.05 5.07 7.24
C SER A 78 53.28 5.61 8.46
N VAL A 79 52.27 6.46 8.25
CA VAL A 79 51.42 6.99 9.34
C VAL A 79 50.55 5.88 9.92
N LYS A 80 49.91 5.07 9.07
CA LYS A 80 49.13 3.92 9.52
C LYS A 80 50.00 2.87 10.23
N ALA A 81 51.19 2.60 9.72
CA ALA A 81 52.13 1.67 10.35
C ALA A 81 52.56 2.14 11.75
N VAL A 82 52.90 3.43 11.89
CA VAL A 82 53.24 4.02 13.20
C VAL A 82 52.03 3.99 14.14
N LYS A 83 50.82 4.31 13.66
CA LYS A 83 49.61 4.24 14.47
C LYS A 83 49.33 2.81 14.95
N ALA A 84 49.41 1.82 14.07
CA ALA A 84 49.20 0.42 14.42
C ALA A 84 50.21 -0.06 15.48
N TYR A 85 51.48 0.33 15.35
CA TYR A 85 52.50 0.04 16.36
C TYR A 85 52.19 0.72 17.71
N VAL A 86 51.83 2.00 17.69
CA VAL A 86 51.50 2.76 18.91
C VAL A 86 50.22 2.24 19.56
N ASP A 87 49.19 1.88 18.81
CA ASP A 87 47.97 1.28 19.32
C ASP A 87 48.28 -0.08 19.96
N GLN A 88 49.08 -0.93 19.30
CA GLN A 88 49.53 -2.19 19.90
C GLN A 88 50.36 -1.99 21.17
N ALA A 89 51.20 -0.96 21.22
CA ALA A 89 52.01 -0.63 22.39
C ALA A 89 51.19 -0.02 23.54
N THR A 90 50.17 0.78 23.23
CA THR A 90 49.35 1.52 24.21
C THR A 90 48.16 0.69 24.71
N MET A 91 47.61 -0.20 23.88
CA MET A 91 46.57 -1.17 24.28
C MET A 91 47.13 -2.35 25.10
N GLY A 92 48.45 -2.40 25.33
CA GLY A 92 49.06 -3.20 26.39
C GLY A 92 48.83 -4.70 26.30
N THR A 93 48.34 -5.25 25.19
CA THR A 93 47.82 -6.62 25.13
C THR A 93 48.89 -7.68 25.45
N ALA A 94 50.14 -7.43 25.10
CA ALA A 94 51.27 -8.31 25.45
C ALA A 94 51.72 -8.17 26.93
N LEU A 95 51.53 -6.99 27.54
CA LEU A 95 51.86 -6.74 28.94
C LEU A 95 50.75 -7.24 29.87
N GLN A 96 49.49 -7.06 29.47
CA GLN A 96 48.30 -7.51 30.20
C GLN A 96 48.25 -9.03 30.29
N ALA A 97 48.50 -9.77 29.20
CA ALA A 97 48.57 -11.23 29.23
C ALA A 97 49.71 -11.75 30.14
N THR A 98 50.82 -11.01 30.25
CA THR A 98 51.93 -11.35 31.16
C THR A 98 51.58 -11.05 32.61
N VAL A 99 50.87 -9.95 32.88
CA VAL A 99 50.40 -9.57 34.22
C VAL A 99 49.30 -10.53 34.70
N ASP A 100 48.34 -10.88 33.84
CA ASP A 100 47.25 -11.81 34.13
C ASP A 100 47.74 -13.25 34.38
N ALA A 101 48.94 -13.59 33.90
CA ALA A 101 49.59 -14.88 34.16
C ALA A 101 50.36 -14.93 35.49
N LYS A 102 50.51 -13.80 36.21
CA LYS A 102 51.14 -13.75 37.54
C LYS A 102 50.07 -13.82 38.61
N ALA A 103 50.34 -14.56 39.69
CA ALA A 103 49.45 -14.60 40.84
C ALA A 103 49.53 -13.31 41.66
N ASP A 104 48.44 -12.95 42.32
CA ASP A 104 48.37 -11.76 43.18
C ASP A 104 49.36 -11.83 44.35
N LYS A 105 50.00 -10.69 44.66
CA LYS A 105 50.98 -10.60 45.76
C LYS A 105 50.35 -10.83 47.13
N ALA A 106 49.09 -10.45 47.31
CA ALA A 106 48.32 -10.66 48.52
C ALA A 106 47.29 -11.76 48.24
N SER A 107 47.35 -12.85 49.03
CA SER A 107 46.42 -13.96 48.92
C SER A 107 46.29 -14.53 47.50
N PRO A 108 47.40 -15.00 46.89
CA PRO A 108 47.35 -15.58 45.55
C PRO A 108 46.34 -16.74 45.51
N ALA A 109 45.40 -16.66 44.56
CA ALA A 109 44.56 -17.81 44.21
C ALA A 109 45.41 -18.82 43.44
N LEU A 110 45.92 -19.84 44.13
CA LEU A 110 46.70 -20.91 43.50
C LEU A 110 45.75 -21.85 42.76
N THR A 111 45.84 -21.89 41.43
CA THR A 111 45.11 -22.84 40.57
C THR A 111 46.03 -23.98 40.13
N GLY A 112 45.46 -25.13 39.74
CA GLY A 112 46.23 -26.34 39.42
C GLY A 112 46.62 -27.17 40.66
N ILE A 113 47.78 -27.85 40.60
CA ILE A 113 48.36 -28.61 41.72
C ILE A 113 49.68 -27.94 42.13
N PRO A 114 49.66 -26.95 43.04
CA PRO A 114 50.86 -26.24 43.46
C PRO A 114 51.81 -27.19 44.19
N THR A 115 53.07 -27.24 43.78
CA THR A 115 54.12 -27.97 44.51
C THR A 115 54.90 -27.03 45.40
N ALA A 116 55.10 -27.40 46.67
CA ALA A 116 55.97 -26.72 47.62
C ALA A 116 56.95 -27.74 48.25
N PRO A 117 58.13 -27.32 48.72
CA PRO A 117 59.05 -28.21 49.43
C PRO A 117 58.40 -28.80 50.70
N THR A 118 58.57 -30.11 50.93
CA THR A 118 58.06 -30.77 52.15
C THR A 118 58.97 -30.46 53.33
N ALA A 119 58.41 -29.81 54.36
CA ALA A 119 59.10 -29.54 55.61
C ALA A 119 59.51 -30.84 56.34
N GLY A 120 60.63 -30.82 57.06
CA GLY A 120 61.02 -31.93 57.93
C GLY A 120 60.16 -32.03 59.20
N PRO A 121 60.19 -33.16 59.93
CA PRO A 121 59.45 -33.34 61.18
C PRO A 121 59.77 -32.24 62.21
N ASN A 122 58.80 -31.81 63.01
CA ASN A 122 58.89 -30.75 64.02
C ASN A 122 59.18 -29.32 63.49
N THR A 123 59.06 -29.07 62.18
CA THR A 123 59.14 -27.70 61.63
C THR A 123 57.96 -26.85 62.09
N ASN A 124 58.22 -25.70 62.72
CA ASN A 124 57.21 -24.75 63.18
C ASN A 124 57.50 -23.34 62.64
N THR A 125 57.26 -23.14 61.35
CA THR A 125 57.44 -21.86 60.66
C THR A 125 56.18 -21.50 59.88
N THR A 126 56.13 -20.32 59.28
CA THR A 126 55.00 -19.86 58.44
C THR A 126 54.97 -20.50 57.03
N GLN A 127 55.80 -21.52 56.79
CA GLN A 127 55.81 -22.27 55.53
C GLN A 127 54.50 -23.04 55.32
N ILE A 128 54.02 -23.11 54.07
CA ILE A 128 52.85 -23.90 53.70
C ILE A 128 53.10 -25.39 53.97
N ALA A 129 52.21 -26.03 54.73
CA ALA A 129 52.27 -27.46 54.98
C ALA A 129 51.89 -28.26 53.71
N THR A 130 52.81 -29.08 53.21
CA THR A 130 52.52 -30.00 52.09
C THR A 130 51.67 -31.18 52.55
N THR A 131 50.93 -31.81 51.64
CA THR A 131 50.13 -33.02 51.91
C THR A 131 50.97 -34.16 52.49
N ALA A 132 52.25 -34.27 52.11
CA ALA A 132 53.18 -35.26 52.67
C ALA A 132 53.52 -34.98 54.15
N PHE A 133 53.73 -33.70 54.51
CA PHE A 133 53.98 -33.30 55.90
C PHE A 133 52.74 -33.56 56.78
N VAL A 134 51.56 -33.20 56.31
CA VAL A 134 50.29 -33.43 57.04
C VAL A 134 50.03 -34.92 57.20
N GLN A 135 50.19 -35.73 56.16
CA GLN A 135 50.04 -37.18 56.26
C GLN A 135 51.04 -37.79 57.24
N ALA A 136 52.30 -37.37 57.24
CA ALA A 136 53.29 -37.85 58.22
C ALA A 136 52.94 -37.42 59.67
N ALA A 137 52.43 -36.20 59.86
CA ALA A 137 52.02 -35.70 61.18
C ALA A 137 50.72 -36.34 61.70
N THR A 138 49.80 -36.74 60.81
CA THR A 138 48.51 -37.37 61.16
C THR A 138 48.56 -38.91 61.16
N ALA A 139 49.59 -39.52 60.57
CA ALA A 139 49.84 -40.97 60.62
C ALA A 139 50.34 -41.45 62.01
N GLY A 140 49.91 -40.81 63.09
CA GLY A 140 50.02 -41.31 64.47
C GLY A 140 49.16 -42.55 64.71
N ILE A 141 49.49 -43.66 64.05
CA ILE A 141 48.83 -44.98 64.14
C ILE A 141 48.76 -45.49 65.59
N ALA A 142 49.65 -45.01 66.47
CA ALA A 142 49.67 -45.39 67.89
C ALA A 142 48.51 -44.82 68.71
N LEU A 143 47.90 -43.70 68.33
CA LEU A 143 46.81 -43.07 69.12
C LEU A 143 45.43 -43.61 68.73
N GLN A 144 45.14 -43.74 67.43
CA GLN A 144 43.81 -44.18 66.97
C GLN A 144 43.52 -45.64 67.34
N ALA A 145 44.46 -46.56 67.13
CA ALA A 145 44.26 -47.97 67.49
C ALA A 145 44.06 -48.22 69.00
N SER A 146 44.70 -47.42 69.86
CA SER A 146 44.52 -47.49 71.33
C SER A 146 43.25 -46.82 71.84
N VAL A 147 42.68 -45.90 71.05
CA VAL A 147 41.37 -45.29 71.30
C VAL A 147 40.26 -46.23 70.83
N ASP A 148 40.39 -46.82 69.64
CA ASP A 148 39.41 -47.76 69.06
C ASP A 148 39.28 -49.07 69.87
N ALA A 149 40.34 -49.48 70.60
CA ALA A 149 40.31 -50.66 71.46
C ALA A 149 39.60 -50.43 72.82
N LYS A 150 39.28 -49.19 73.20
CA LYS A 150 38.54 -48.91 74.43
C LYS A 150 37.06 -48.75 74.11
N ALA A 151 36.22 -49.37 74.93
CA ALA A 151 34.78 -49.16 74.82
C ALA A 151 34.43 -47.71 75.16
N ASP A 152 33.51 -47.11 74.42
CA ASP A 152 33.03 -45.75 74.62
C ASP A 152 32.52 -45.58 76.08
N LYS A 153 32.95 -44.50 76.76
CA LYS A 153 32.61 -44.21 78.16
C LYS A 153 31.10 -43.96 78.35
N ASN A 154 30.43 -43.45 77.33
CA ASN A 154 29.05 -43.00 77.39
C ASN A 154 28.10 -44.05 76.78
N SER A 155 28.58 -44.97 75.93
CA SER A 155 27.79 -46.08 75.38
C SER A 155 28.68 -47.21 74.82
N PRO A 156 29.25 -48.05 75.69
CA PRO A 156 30.10 -49.13 75.24
C PRO A 156 29.27 -50.19 74.49
N THR A 157 29.75 -50.64 73.33
CA THR A 157 29.24 -51.84 72.64
C THR A 157 30.10 -53.04 73.04
N PHE A 158 29.58 -53.90 73.91
CA PHE A 158 30.28 -55.11 74.30
C PHE A 158 30.14 -56.19 73.22
N THR A 159 31.24 -56.60 72.60
CA THR A 159 31.28 -57.75 71.68
C THR A 159 31.82 -58.96 72.46
N GLY A 160 30.94 -59.90 72.81
CA GLY A 160 31.22 -61.03 73.70
C GLY A 160 30.21 -61.13 74.85
N THR A 161 30.31 -62.17 75.70
CA THR A 161 29.44 -62.33 76.86
C THR A 161 29.93 -61.43 78.00
N PRO A 162 29.20 -60.38 78.40
CA PRO A 162 29.61 -59.53 79.51
C PRO A 162 29.60 -60.35 80.81
N VAL A 163 30.74 -60.44 81.47
CA VAL A 163 30.88 -61.06 82.80
C VAL A 163 31.20 -59.96 83.81
N MET A 164 30.50 -59.95 84.94
CA MET A 164 30.89 -59.06 86.03
C MET A 164 32.27 -59.47 86.58
N PRO A 165 33.07 -58.53 87.08
CA PRO A 165 34.28 -58.86 87.82
C PRO A 165 33.98 -59.85 88.94
N ALA A 166 34.87 -60.83 89.13
CA ALA A 166 34.76 -61.79 90.22
C ALA A 166 34.60 -61.05 91.56
N ALA A 167 33.63 -61.50 92.38
CA ALA A 167 33.16 -60.90 93.64
C ALA A 167 32.07 -59.80 93.55
N THR A 168 31.50 -59.51 92.38
CA THR A 168 30.33 -58.60 92.29
C THR A 168 29.01 -59.37 92.46
N ILE A 169 28.20 -59.04 93.47
CA ILE A 169 26.84 -59.58 93.65
C ILE A 169 25.84 -58.63 92.98
N ALA A 170 25.08 -59.11 91.99
CA ALA A 170 23.99 -58.36 91.40
C ALA A 170 22.83 -58.25 92.40
N VAL A 171 22.27 -57.04 92.58
CA VAL A 171 21.07 -56.84 93.40
C VAL A 171 19.83 -57.07 92.52
N THR A 172 18.97 -58.02 92.92
CA THR A 172 17.64 -58.18 92.30
C THR A 172 16.82 -56.94 92.63
N GLN A 173 16.46 -56.17 91.61
CA GLN A 173 15.69 -54.93 91.76
C GLN A 173 14.23 -55.22 92.15
N THR A 174 13.61 -54.30 92.88
CA THR A 174 12.18 -54.38 93.23
C THR A 174 11.28 -54.09 92.03
N PRO A 175 10.07 -54.69 91.93
CA PRO A 175 9.11 -54.37 90.87
C PRO A 175 8.80 -52.87 90.82
N GLY A 176 8.93 -52.26 89.64
CA GLY A 176 8.71 -50.82 89.44
C GLY A 176 9.97 -49.94 89.47
N ASP A 177 11.15 -50.52 89.71
CA ASP A 177 12.43 -49.81 89.52
C ASP A 177 12.60 -49.40 88.05
N ASN A 178 12.88 -48.12 87.82
CA ASN A 178 13.09 -47.50 86.51
C ASN A 178 14.49 -46.86 86.37
N SER A 179 15.44 -47.27 87.21
CA SER A 179 16.84 -46.84 87.13
C SER A 179 17.55 -47.41 85.89
N THR A 180 18.73 -46.85 85.56
CA THR A 180 19.58 -47.32 84.46
C THR A 180 20.42 -48.55 84.81
N SER A 181 20.04 -49.27 85.88
CA SER A 181 20.73 -50.46 86.37
C SER A 181 20.54 -51.64 85.41
N ILE A 182 21.53 -52.53 85.33
CA ILE A 182 21.41 -53.75 84.52
C ILE A 182 20.43 -54.71 85.21
N ALA A 183 19.41 -55.15 84.48
CA ALA A 183 18.43 -56.13 84.95
C ALA A 183 19.05 -57.54 85.05
N THR A 184 18.75 -58.26 86.13
CA THR A 184 19.12 -59.68 86.24
C THR A 184 18.13 -60.56 85.47
N THR A 185 18.54 -61.75 85.04
CA THR A 185 17.63 -62.73 84.41
C THR A 185 16.40 -63.04 85.26
N ALA A 186 16.54 -63.05 86.59
CA ALA A 186 15.44 -63.26 87.53
C ALA A 186 14.42 -62.10 87.51
N PHE A 187 14.88 -60.85 87.47
CA PHE A 187 14.02 -59.67 87.34
C PHE A 187 13.24 -59.69 86.01
N VAL A 188 13.92 -60.00 84.89
CA VAL A 188 13.29 -60.07 83.57
C VAL A 188 12.21 -61.16 83.53
N GLN A 189 12.49 -62.35 84.06
CA GLN A 189 11.48 -63.42 84.09
C GLN A 189 10.26 -63.05 84.94
N GLN A 190 10.46 -62.38 86.08
CA GLN A 190 9.35 -61.94 86.93
C GLN A 190 8.51 -60.83 86.28
N ALA A 191 9.14 -59.87 85.58
CA ALA A 191 8.44 -58.84 84.82
C ALA A 191 7.67 -59.41 83.62
N THR A 192 8.21 -60.45 82.97
CA THR A 192 7.57 -61.09 81.81
C THR A 192 6.39 -61.98 82.22
N ALA A 193 6.45 -62.60 83.40
CA ALA A 193 5.38 -63.44 83.95
C ALA A 193 4.14 -62.66 84.44
N ALA A 194 4.23 -61.33 84.60
CA ALA A 194 3.11 -60.51 85.04
C ALA A 194 1.94 -60.41 84.04
N GLY A 195 2.09 -60.94 82.81
CA GLY A 195 1.00 -61.20 81.87
C GLY A 195 0.31 -59.95 81.30
N ILE A 196 0.03 -59.96 80.00
CA ILE A 196 -0.80 -58.92 79.39
C ILE A 196 -2.25 -59.19 79.83
N ILE A 197 -2.82 -58.35 80.68
CA ILE A 197 -4.26 -58.42 81.01
C ILE A 197 -5.05 -57.87 79.82
N ASP A 198 -6.08 -58.59 79.37
CA ASP A 198 -6.99 -58.12 78.32
C ASP A 198 -7.67 -56.81 78.72
N ALA A 199 -7.83 -55.91 77.75
CA ALA A 199 -8.52 -54.66 77.98
C ALA A 199 -10.02 -54.93 78.21
N SER A 200 -10.55 -54.40 79.31
CA SER A 200 -11.99 -54.35 79.56
C SER A 200 -12.50 -52.91 79.46
N SER A 201 -13.79 -52.70 79.66
CA SER A 201 -14.38 -51.35 79.72
C SER A 201 -13.89 -50.53 80.91
N SER A 202 -13.29 -51.14 81.94
CA SER A 202 -12.83 -50.50 83.17
C SER A 202 -11.35 -50.74 83.52
N THR A 203 -10.69 -51.70 82.86
CA THR A 203 -9.27 -52.04 83.07
C THR A 203 -8.50 -51.82 81.79
N LYS A 204 -7.48 -50.95 81.84
CA LYS A 204 -6.61 -50.67 80.69
C LYS A 204 -5.67 -51.86 80.46
N GLY A 205 -5.87 -52.61 79.37
CA GLY A 205 -4.82 -53.42 78.75
C GLY A 205 -3.88 -52.54 77.92
N LYS A 206 -3.13 -53.12 76.97
CA LYS A 206 -2.27 -52.35 76.03
C LYS A 206 -3.04 -51.39 75.10
N ILE A 207 -4.35 -51.59 74.92
CA ILE A 207 -5.24 -50.73 74.12
C ILE A 207 -6.40 -50.28 75.01
N LYS A 208 -6.67 -48.98 75.07
CA LYS A 208 -7.82 -48.40 75.79
C LYS A 208 -9.03 -48.38 74.85
N LEU A 209 -10.04 -49.22 75.11
CA LEU A 209 -11.28 -49.36 74.32
C LEU A 209 -12.28 -48.20 74.52
N THR A 210 -11.83 -46.96 74.70
CA THR A 210 -12.73 -45.80 74.79
C THR A 210 -12.26 -44.67 73.89
N GLY A 211 -13.14 -44.21 72.99
CA GLY A 211 -12.87 -43.21 71.96
C GLY A 211 -13.17 -43.78 70.57
N ASP A 212 -12.15 -44.33 69.91
CA ASP A 212 -12.21 -44.78 68.51
C ASP A 212 -12.59 -46.26 68.34
N LEU A 213 -12.45 -47.05 69.41
CA LEU A 213 -12.72 -48.49 69.47
C LEU A 213 -13.68 -48.78 70.64
N GLY A 214 -14.65 -49.67 70.45
CA GLY A 214 -15.59 -50.18 71.45
C GLY A 214 -15.69 -51.71 71.41
N GLY A 215 -16.73 -52.30 71.99
CA GLY A 215 -16.92 -53.76 72.02
C GLY A 215 -16.11 -54.48 73.12
N THR A 216 -15.98 -55.80 73.00
CA THR A 216 -15.16 -56.65 73.90
C THR A 216 -13.91 -57.16 73.18
N ALA A 217 -12.99 -57.81 73.90
CA ALA A 217 -11.82 -58.43 73.28
C ALA A 217 -12.17 -59.48 72.21
N GLU A 218 -13.28 -60.22 72.40
CA GLU A 218 -13.76 -61.23 71.44
C GLU A 218 -14.55 -60.62 70.27
N ALA A 219 -15.09 -59.41 70.43
CA ALA A 219 -15.90 -58.74 69.43
C ALA A 219 -15.68 -57.21 69.46
N PRO A 220 -14.54 -56.73 68.94
CA PRO A 220 -14.24 -55.31 68.90
C PRO A 220 -15.15 -54.59 67.89
N THR A 221 -15.57 -53.37 68.22
CA THR A 221 -16.35 -52.50 67.33
C THR A 221 -15.62 -51.19 67.08
N VAL A 222 -15.92 -50.53 65.96
CA VAL A 222 -15.45 -49.18 65.63
C VAL A 222 -16.70 -48.30 65.45
N PRO A 223 -17.25 -47.69 66.53
CA PRO A 223 -18.51 -46.96 66.46
C PRO A 223 -18.55 -45.88 65.37
N GLY A 224 -17.42 -45.22 65.10
CA GLY A 224 -17.29 -44.21 64.04
C GLY A 224 -17.47 -44.76 62.60
N LEU A 225 -17.31 -46.07 62.39
CA LEU A 225 -17.52 -46.73 61.10
C LEU A 225 -19.01 -47.01 60.83
N ALA A 226 -19.83 -47.12 61.87
CA ALA A 226 -21.28 -47.30 61.75
C ALA A 226 -22.00 -46.08 61.13
N LEU A 227 -21.36 -44.91 61.15
CA LEU A 227 -21.85 -43.66 60.56
C LEU A 227 -21.29 -43.40 59.15
N LYS A 228 -20.48 -44.32 58.59
CA LYS A 228 -19.95 -44.22 57.22
C LYS A 228 -20.84 -45.02 56.27
N ALA A 229 -21.04 -44.50 55.07
CA ALA A 229 -21.84 -45.15 54.04
C ALA A 229 -21.34 -46.56 53.78
N ASN A 230 -22.21 -47.55 53.97
CA ASN A 230 -21.87 -48.94 53.74
C ASN A 230 -21.96 -49.27 52.23
N SER A 231 -21.60 -50.49 51.85
CA SER A 231 -21.62 -50.92 50.44
C SER A 231 -23.01 -50.79 49.81
N THR A 232 -24.09 -50.96 50.57
CA THR A 232 -25.48 -50.82 50.11
C THR A 232 -25.82 -49.36 49.84
N ASP A 233 -25.38 -48.45 50.70
CA ASP A 233 -25.59 -47.00 50.52
C ASP A 233 -24.87 -46.50 49.26
N VAL A 234 -23.62 -46.94 49.06
CA VAL A 234 -22.82 -46.63 47.86
C VAL A 234 -23.48 -47.21 46.61
N THR A 235 -23.94 -48.47 46.67
CA THR A 235 -24.59 -49.14 45.53
C THR A 235 -25.91 -48.45 45.16
N SER A 236 -26.72 -48.07 46.15
CA SER A 236 -27.98 -47.37 45.93
C SER A 236 -27.77 -45.99 45.31
N SER A 237 -26.79 -45.22 45.80
CA SER A 237 -26.45 -43.91 45.23
C SER A 237 -25.89 -44.01 43.81
N LEU A 238 -25.12 -45.06 43.52
CA LEU A 238 -24.58 -45.29 42.19
C LEU A 238 -25.67 -45.72 41.19
N ALA A 239 -26.65 -46.52 41.62
CA ALA A 239 -27.79 -46.94 40.80
C ALA A 239 -28.75 -45.80 40.40
N LEU A 240 -28.72 -44.66 41.11
CA LEU A 240 -29.47 -43.46 40.73
C LEU A 240 -28.79 -42.62 39.65
N LYS A 241 -27.51 -42.88 39.33
CA LYS A 241 -26.81 -42.17 38.27
C LYS A 241 -27.16 -42.80 36.92
N GLU A 242 -27.38 -41.95 35.91
CA GLU A 242 -27.58 -42.42 34.54
C GLU A 242 -26.33 -43.17 34.03
N ASP A 243 -26.52 -44.41 33.57
CA ASP A 243 -25.46 -45.25 33.02
C ASP A 243 -24.70 -44.54 31.90
N ALA A 244 -23.38 -44.73 31.84
CA ALA A 244 -22.54 -44.13 30.81
C ALA A 244 -22.93 -44.60 29.40
N SER A 245 -23.47 -45.81 29.25
CA SER A 245 -24.06 -46.32 28.00
C SER A 245 -25.27 -45.52 27.52
N ASN A 246 -25.93 -44.81 28.44
CA ASN A 246 -27.10 -43.99 28.17
C ASN A 246 -26.73 -42.50 27.98
N LYS A 247 -25.44 -42.16 27.92
CA LYS A 247 -24.94 -40.82 27.55
C LYS A 247 -24.48 -40.82 26.09
N SER A 248 -25.14 -40.03 25.23
CA SER A 248 -24.85 -39.99 23.79
C SER A 248 -23.73 -39.01 23.45
N ASN A 249 -22.85 -39.40 22.52
CA ASN A 249 -21.95 -38.51 21.78
C ASN A 249 -22.33 -38.40 20.28
N ALA A 250 -23.46 -38.98 19.88
CA ALA A 250 -23.95 -39.06 18.50
C ALA A 250 -25.04 -38.01 18.22
N ALA A 251 -25.34 -37.79 16.92
CA ALA A 251 -26.40 -36.91 16.46
C ALA A 251 -27.77 -37.30 17.05
N LEU A 252 -28.61 -36.29 17.34
CA LEU A 252 -29.83 -36.41 18.16
C LEU A 252 -30.79 -37.50 17.64
N GLY A 253 -30.93 -38.61 18.39
CA GLY A 253 -31.83 -39.72 18.09
C GLY A 253 -33.20 -39.62 18.78
N THR A 254 -34.16 -40.45 18.38
CA THR A 254 -35.54 -40.50 18.94
C THR A 254 -35.75 -41.61 19.97
N SER A 255 -34.67 -42.26 20.42
CA SER A 255 -34.75 -43.43 21.30
C SER A 255 -35.18 -43.04 22.73
N ASN A 256 -36.11 -43.79 23.30
CA ASN A 256 -36.58 -43.67 24.67
C ASN A 256 -35.95 -44.70 25.62
N THR A 257 -35.15 -45.63 25.09
CA THR A 257 -34.45 -46.68 25.85
C THR A 257 -32.98 -46.37 26.02
N LEU A 258 -32.29 -45.97 24.96
CA LEU A 258 -30.95 -45.38 24.99
C LEU A 258 -31.06 -43.86 24.78
N PHE A 259 -30.40 -43.05 25.61
CA PHE A 259 -30.36 -41.58 25.53
C PHE A 259 -31.72 -40.86 25.71
N PRO A 260 -32.54 -41.23 26.72
CA PRO A 260 -33.88 -40.67 26.91
C PRO A 260 -33.90 -39.14 27.08
N THR A 261 -32.82 -38.55 27.59
CA THR A 261 -32.65 -37.10 27.70
C THR A 261 -32.53 -36.39 26.34
N GLN A 262 -31.92 -37.01 25.32
CA GLN A 262 -31.91 -36.47 23.96
C GLN A 262 -33.29 -36.47 23.33
N SER A 263 -34.04 -37.57 23.49
CA SER A 263 -35.40 -37.68 22.96
C SER A 263 -36.34 -36.65 23.58
N ALA A 264 -36.22 -36.41 24.89
CA ALA A 264 -36.96 -35.35 25.59
C ALA A 264 -36.64 -33.94 25.06
N VAL A 265 -35.36 -33.59 24.91
CA VAL A 265 -34.94 -32.28 24.38
C VAL A 265 -35.37 -32.12 22.92
N LYS A 266 -35.18 -33.14 22.08
CA LYS A 266 -35.59 -33.11 20.67
C LYS A 266 -37.10 -32.96 20.54
N THR A 267 -37.88 -33.73 21.32
CA THR A 267 -39.35 -33.64 21.32
C THR A 267 -39.82 -32.26 21.75
N TYR A 268 -39.20 -31.68 22.79
CA TYR A 268 -39.50 -30.32 23.22
C TYR A 268 -39.21 -29.31 22.11
N VAL A 269 -38.02 -29.33 21.51
CA VAL A 269 -37.64 -28.40 20.43
C VAL A 269 -38.53 -28.57 19.20
N ASP A 270 -38.80 -29.80 18.77
CA ASP A 270 -39.68 -30.09 17.65
C ASP A 270 -41.11 -29.60 17.93
N ALA A 271 -41.62 -29.80 19.16
CA ALA A 271 -42.91 -29.28 19.57
C ALA A 271 -42.93 -27.74 19.59
N GLN A 272 -41.87 -27.09 20.06
CA GLN A 272 -41.76 -25.62 20.05
C GLN A 272 -41.70 -25.06 18.62
N ILE A 273 -41.05 -25.75 17.68
CA ILE A 273 -40.98 -25.33 16.27
C ILE A 273 -42.31 -25.60 15.55
N ALA A 274 -42.91 -26.78 15.75
CA ALA A 274 -44.17 -27.14 15.12
C ALA A 274 -45.36 -26.32 15.65
N SER A 275 -45.32 -25.90 16.92
CA SER A 275 -46.33 -25.02 17.52
C SER A 275 -46.11 -23.54 17.23
N ALA A 276 -45.00 -23.16 16.59
CA ALA A 276 -44.76 -21.79 16.20
C ALA A 276 -45.70 -21.39 15.06
N THR A 277 -46.78 -20.68 15.40
CA THR A 277 -47.63 -20.01 14.42
C THR A 277 -46.94 -18.72 13.97
N ILE A 278 -46.42 -18.73 12.74
CA ILE A 278 -45.85 -17.54 12.11
C ILE A 278 -46.96 -16.92 11.26
N SER A 279 -47.63 -15.90 11.79
CA SER A 279 -48.61 -15.15 11.00
C SER A 279 -47.93 -14.44 9.84
N ASP A 280 -48.57 -14.47 8.67
CA ASP A 280 -48.17 -13.63 7.54
C ASP A 280 -48.22 -12.16 7.95
N ALA A 281 -47.24 -11.40 7.49
CA ALA A 281 -47.22 -9.98 7.70
C ALA A 281 -48.25 -9.29 6.79
N ASP A 282 -48.99 -8.35 7.36
CA ASP A 282 -49.94 -7.50 6.64
C ASP A 282 -49.64 -6.01 6.87
N ALA A 283 -50.48 -5.12 6.33
CA ALA A 283 -50.27 -3.68 6.42
C ALA A 283 -50.32 -3.11 7.86
N LEU A 284 -50.87 -3.87 8.81
CA LEU A 284 -51.12 -3.45 10.20
C LEU A 284 -50.44 -4.37 11.24
N THR A 285 -50.11 -5.61 10.87
CA THR A 285 -49.53 -6.64 11.74
C THR A 285 -48.14 -7.04 11.27
N LYS A 286 -47.14 -6.88 12.13
CA LYS A 286 -45.75 -7.28 11.86
C LYS A 286 -45.61 -8.81 11.95
N GLY A 287 -45.37 -9.50 10.83
CA GLY A 287 -44.79 -10.85 10.82
C GLY A 287 -43.25 -10.80 10.96
N LYS A 288 -42.52 -11.86 10.55
CA LYS A 288 -41.03 -11.86 10.59
C LYS A 288 -40.38 -10.90 9.58
N LEU A 289 -41.12 -10.44 8.57
CA LEU A 289 -40.73 -9.37 7.64
C LEU A 289 -41.76 -8.24 7.77
N GLN A 290 -41.32 -6.98 7.83
CA GLN A 290 -42.22 -5.81 7.86
C GLN A 290 -42.54 -5.37 6.42
N LEU A 291 -43.80 -5.50 5.96
CA LEU A 291 -44.24 -5.09 4.61
C LEU A 291 -44.77 -3.64 4.56
N ALA A 292 -44.27 -2.74 5.39
CA ALA A 292 -44.66 -1.32 5.34
C ALA A 292 -43.46 -0.47 4.90
N GLY A 293 -43.65 0.38 3.90
CA GLY A 293 -42.62 1.23 3.30
C GLY A 293 -42.55 1.02 1.78
N ASP A 294 -41.36 0.65 1.28
CA ASP A 294 -41.12 0.42 -0.16
C ASP A 294 -41.88 -0.79 -0.71
N LEU A 295 -42.29 -1.73 0.15
CA LEU A 295 -43.10 -2.90 -0.18
C LEU A 295 -44.52 -2.72 0.38
N ALA A 296 -45.54 -3.21 -0.33
CA ALA A 296 -46.94 -3.29 0.09
C ALA A 296 -47.57 -4.61 -0.41
N GLY A 297 -48.90 -4.77 -0.34
CA GLY A 297 -49.59 -5.99 -0.76
C GLY A 297 -49.66 -7.04 0.35
N THR A 298 -49.90 -8.31 -0.02
CA THR A 298 -49.95 -9.44 0.93
C THR A 298 -48.74 -10.35 0.75
N ALA A 299 -48.49 -11.27 1.69
CA ALA A 299 -47.41 -12.26 1.56
C ALA A 299 -47.48 -13.08 0.25
N ALA A 300 -48.68 -13.39 -0.24
CA ALA A 300 -48.88 -14.15 -1.48
C ALA A 300 -48.69 -13.30 -2.76
N ALA A 301 -48.83 -11.98 -2.66
CA ALA A 301 -48.75 -11.05 -3.78
C ALA A 301 -48.15 -9.71 -3.32
N PRO A 302 -46.83 -9.65 -3.08
CA PRO A 302 -46.18 -8.41 -2.70
C PRO A 302 -46.17 -7.44 -3.88
N THR A 303 -46.34 -6.16 -3.57
CA THR A 303 -46.28 -5.06 -4.53
C THR A 303 -45.23 -4.05 -4.10
N VAL A 304 -44.75 -3.25 -5.05
CA VAL A 304 -43.85 -2.12 -4.80
C VAL A 304 -44.56 -0.88 -5.33
N PRO A 305 -45.44 -0.22 -4.55
CA PRO A 305 -46.28 0.86 -5.06
C PRO A 305 -45.50 1.98 -5.76
N GLY A 306 -44.26 2.24 -5.33
CA GLY A 306 -43.36 3.20 -5.95
C GLY A 306 -42.98 2.90 -7.40
N LEU A 307 -43.04 1.62 -7.84
CA LEU A 307 -42.79 1.21 -9.24
C LEU A 307 -43.98 1.49 -10.16
N ALA A 308 -45.21 1.50 -9.64
CA ALA A 308 -46.41 1.73 -10.45
C ALA A 308 -46.45 3.13 -11.08
N LEU A 309 -45.73 4.09 -10.48
CA LEU A 309 -45.61 5.47 -10.93
C LEU A 309 -44.36 5.72 -11.79
N LYS A 310 -43.57 4.69 -12.11
CA LYS A 310 -42.37 4.82 -12.95
C LYS A 310 -42.71 4.39 -14.38
N ALA A 311 -42.22 5.15 -15.35
CA ALA A 311 -42.34 4.82 -16.76
C ALA A 311 -41.69 3.45 -17.03
N ASN A 312 -42.46 2.54 -17.62
CA ASN A 312 -41.91 1.26 -18.04
C ASN A 312 -41.15 1.41 -19.37
N THR A 313 -40.49 0.34 -19.81
CA THR A 313 -39.72 0.34 -21.07
C THR A 313 -40.57 0.74 -22.29
N THR A 314 -41.85 0.37 -22.32
CA THR A 314 -42.79 0.75 -23.40
C THR A 314 -43.08 2.24 -23.38
N ASP A 315 -43.33 2.83 -22.20
CA ASP A 315 -43.59 4.27 -22.06
C ASP A 315 -42.39 5.11 -22.55
N VAL A 316 -41.18 4.67 -22.19
CA VAL A 316 -39.92 5.28 -22.64
C VAL A 316 -39.75 5.14 -24.15
N THR A 317 -40.00 3.94 -24.70
CA THR A 317 -39.87 3.65 -26.13
C THR A 317 -40.85 4.50 -26.95
N ASN A 318 -42.11 4.57 -26.53
CA ASN A 318 -43.15 5.36 -27.19
C ASN A 318 -42.82 6.87 -27.14
N SER A 319 -42.37 7.36 -25.97
CA SER A 319 -41.98 8.77 -25.83
C SER A 319 -40.79 9.15 -26.71
N LEU A 320 -39.85 8.23 -26.91
CA LEU A 320 -38.68 8.44 -27.76
C LEU A 320 -39.05 8.37 -29.25
N ALA A 321 -39.98 7.51 -29.63
CA ALA A 321 -40.49 7.41 -31.00
C ALA A 321 -41.23 8.68 -31.47
N LEU A 322 -41.71 9.52 -30.55
CA LEU A 322 -42.33 10.82 -30.87
C LEU A 322 -41.30 11.94 -31.16
N LYS A 323 -39.99 11.68 -31.03
CA LYS A 323 -38.94 12.66 -31.31
C LYS A 323 -38.53 12.58 -32.78
N ALA A 324 -38.33 13.73 -33.42
CA ALA A 324 -37.83 13.77 -34.79
C ALA A 324 -36.39 13.20 -34.86
N PRO A 325 -36.02 12.44 -35.91
CA PRO A 325 -34.67 11.93 -36.06
C PRO A 325 -33.67 13.07 -36.29
N ILE A 326 -32.41 12.88 -35.85
CA ILE A 326 -31.33 13.87 -36.03
C ILE A 326 -31.05 14.11 -37.52
N ASN A 327 -31.03 13.05 -38.32
CA ASN A 327 -30.76 13.11 -39.75
C ASN A 327 -32.07 13.14 -40.53
N ASN A 328 -32.21 14.12 -41.42
CA ASN A 328 -33.36 14.30 -42.30
C ASN A 328 -34.71 14.26 -41.55
N PRO A 329 -34.90 15.09 -40.49
CA PRO A 329 -36.17 15.14 -39.78
C PRO A 329 -37.30 15.50 -40.76
N THR A 330 -38.39 14.73 -40.70
CA THR A 330 -39.63 15.06 -41.38
C THR A 330 -40.60 15.61 -40.35
N PHE A 331 -41.01 16.86 -40.50
CA PHE A 331 -41.98 17.50 -39.62
C PHE A 331 -43.36 17.46 -40.29
N THR A 332 -44.39 17.03 -39.56
CA THR A 332 -45.79 17.14 -39.97
C THR A 332 -46.45 18.30 -39.22
N GLY A 333 -47.13 19.20 -39.93
CA GLY A 333 -47.78 20.39 -39.36
C GLY A 333 -46.95 21.68 -39.50
N THR A 334 -47.41 22.75 -38.87
CA THR A 334 -46.73 24.06 -38.91
C THR A 334 -45.46 24.03 -38.04
N VAL A 335 -44.29 24.15 -38.67
CA VAL A 335 -43.01 24.24 -37.96
C VAL A 335 -42.83 25.66 -37.42
N GLY A 336 -42.98 25.83 -36.11
CA GLY A 336 -42.71 27.09 -35.42
C GLY A 336 -41.21 27.28 -35.13
N GLY A 337 -40.79 28.53 -34.92
CA GLY A 337 -39.44 28.87 -34.46
C GLY A 337 -38.36 28.99 -35.54
N ILE A 338 -38.64 28.61 -36.79
CA ILE A 338 -37.74 28.85 -37.92
C ILE A 338 -37.90 30.30 -38.41
N THR A 339 -36.82 31.08 -38.36
CA THR A 339 -36.78 32.42 -38.96
C THR A 339 -36.21 32.36 -40.37
N LYS A 340 -36.45 33.38 -41.19
CA LYS A 340 -35.88 33.46 -42.55
C LYS A 340 -34.35 33.31 -42.56
N GLY A 341 -33.67 33.76 -41.50
CA GLY A 341 -32.21 33.63 -41.35
C GLY A 341 -31.74 32.21 -41.03
N MET A 342 -32.58 31.36 -40.42
CA MET A 342 -32.19 29.97 -40.10
C MET A 342 -32.10 29.05 -41.33
N VAL A 343 -32.62 29.50 -42.47
CA VAL A 343 -32.61 28.80 -43.75
C VAL A 343 -31.94 29.62 -44.86
N ASP A 344 -31.11 30.59 -44.48
CA ASP A 344 -30.36 31.47 -45.40
C ASP A 344 -31.23 32.28 -46.39
N LEU A 345 -32.49 32.53 -46.04
CA LEU A 345 -33.44 33.34 -46.81
C LEU A 345 -33.66 34.73 -46.17
N ALA A 346 -32.70 35.24 -45.41
CA ALA A 346 -32.83 36.50 -44.67
C ALA A 346 -33.21 37.70 -45.55
N ASN A 347 -32.80 37.68 -46.83
CA ASN A 347 -33.05 38.73 -47.81
C ASN A 347 -34.36 38.54 -48.60
N VAL A 348 -35.10 37.46 -48.35
CA VAL A 348 -36.36 37.17 -49.05
C VAL A 348 -37.52 37.79 -48.24
N ASP A 349 -38.18 38.78 -48.80
CA ASP A 349 -39.41 39.32 -48.23
C ASP A 349 -40.63 38.51 -48.65
N ASN A 350 -41.56 38.33 -47.72
CA ASN A 350 -42.86 37.70 -47.98
C ASN A 350 -43.87 38.75 -48.44
N THR A 351 -43.54 39.46 -49.52
CA THR A 351 -44.42 40.43 -50.16
C THR A 351 -45.26 39.72 -51.21
N SER A 352 -46.57 40.00 -51.25
CA SER A 352 -47.42 39.51 -52.34
C SER A 352 -46.86 39.97 -53.68
N ASP A 353 -47.12 39.20 -54.74
CA ASP A 353 -46.59 39.54 -56.07
C ASP A 353 -46.98 40.95 -56.53
N ALA A 354 -48.17 41.43 -56.14
CA ALA A 354 -48.64 42.78 -56.42
C ALA A 354 -47.80 43.89 -55.74
N ASN A 355 -47.20 43.59 -54.59
CA ASN A 355 -46.41 44.54 -53.79
C ASN A 355 -44.89 44.32 -53.93
N LYS A 356 -44.47 43.41 -54.82
CA LYS A 356 -43.06 43.13 -55.05
C LYS A 356 -42.41 44.35 -55.70
N PRO A 357 -41.30 44.87 -55.15
CA PRO A 357 -40.63 46.03 -55.74
C PRO A 357 -40.16 45.69 -57.15
N VAL A 358 -40.52 46.53 -58.12
CA VAL A 358 -39.86 46.52 -59.44
C VAL A 358 -38.49 47.17 -59.32
N SER A 359 -37.49 46.65 -60.03
CA SER A 359 -36.17 47.27 -60.02
C SER A 359 -36.24 48.71 -60.52
N THR A 360 -35.40 49.59 -59.97
CA THR A 360 -35.31 51.00 -60.42
C THR A 360 -35.09 51.09 -61.92
N ALA A 361 -34.24 50.21 -62.49
CA ALA A 361 -34.00 50.15 -63.92
C ALA A 361 -35.26 49.82 -64.74
N ALA A 362 -36.06 48.85 -64.27
CA ALA A 362 -37.32 48.49 -64.92
C ALA A 362 -38.33 49.65 -64.83
N GLN A 363 -38.44 50.32 -63.68
CA GLN A 363 -39.32 51.47 -63.52
C GLN A 363 -38.89 52.64 -64.41
N THR A 364 -37.59 52.94 -64.50
CA THR A 364 -37.07 53.96 -65.41
C THR A 364 -37.40 53.62 -66.86
N ALA A 365 -37.17 52.39 -67.30
CA ALA A 365 -37.49 51.97 -68.67
C ALA A 365 -38.99 52.08 -68.99
N LEU A 366 -39.86 51.77 -68.02
CA LEU A 366 -41.30 51.91 -68.18
C LEU A 366 -41.73 53.38 -68.26
N ASN A 367 -41.11 54.25 -67.46
CA ASN A 367 -41.36 55.70 -67.48
C ASN A 367 -40.99 56.38 -68.80
N LEU A 368 -40.13 55.77 -69.63
CA LEU A 368 -39.80 56.28 -70.97
C LEU A 368 -40.84 55.91 -72.03
N LYS A 369 -41.80 55.03 -71.74
CA LYS A 369 -42.84 54.66 -72.69
C LYS A 369 -43.97 55.69 -72.65
N ALA A 370 -44.44 56.10 -73.83
CA ALA A 370 -45.64 56.94 -73.91
C ALA A 370 -46.88 56.16 -73.41
N PRO A 371 -47.83 56.82 -72.73
CA PRO A 371 -49.07 56.18 -72.30
C PRO A 371 -49.92 55.75 -73.50
N LEU A 372 -50.71 54.69 -73.33
CA LEU A 372 -51.59 54.16 -74.38
C LEU A 372 -52.67 55.17 -74.78
N GLU A 373 -53.26 55.84 -73.79
CA GLU A 373 -54.33 56.82 -74.00
C GLU A 373 -53.77 58.24 -74.01
N SER A 374 -54.05 58.98 -75.08
CA SER A 374 -53.66 60.40 -75.26
C SER A 374 -52.17 60.69 -74.99
N PRO A 375 -51.23 60.05 -75.72
CA PRO A 375 -49.82 60.33 -75.55
C PRO A 375 -49.49 61.78 -75.94
N THR A 376 -48.79 62.48 -75.06
CA THR A 376 -48.15 63.76 -75.39
C THR A 376 -46.75 63.46 -75.93
N PHE A 377 -46.53 63.70 -77.23
CA PHE A 377 -45.20 63.61 -77.82
C PHE A 377 -44.42 64.91 -77.54
N THR A 378 -43.19 64.78 -77.03
CA THR A 378 -42.24 65.90 -76.94
C THR A 378 -41.24 65.83 -78.11
N GLY A 379 -40.78 66.98 -78.61
CA GLY A 379 -39.95 67.06 -79.83
C GLY A 379 -40.78 67.11 -81.12
N THR A 380 -40.12 67.03 -82.29
CA THR A 380 -40.80 66.98 -83.59
C THR A 380 -41.25 65.54 -83.88
N PRO A 381 -42.56 65.25 -83.92
CA PRO A 381 -43.05 63.93 -84.31
C PRO A 381 -42.58 63.61 -85.72
N SER A 382 -41.90 62.49 -85.90
CA SER A 382 -41.49 61.98 -87.21
C SER A 382 -42.09 60.61 -87.41
N LEU A 383 -42.66 60.39 -88.59
CA LEU A 383 -43.14 59.09 -89.00
C LEU A 383 -41.93 58.15 -89.25
N PRO A 384 -41.99 56.86 -88.86
CA PRO A 384 -40.92 55.92 -89.14
C PRO A 384 -40.57 55.87 -90.64
N THR A 385 -39.30 55.72 -90.96
CA THR A 385 -38.82 55.58 -92.35
C THR A 385 -39.57 54.45 -93.06
N GLY A 386 -40.18 54.76 -94.21
CA GLY A 386 -40.98 53.80 -95.00
C GLY A 386 -42.49 53.84 -94.73
N THR A 387 -42.99 54.76 -93.90
CA THR A 387 -44.42 54.96 -93.71
C THR A 387 -44.93 56.15 -94.54
N THR A 388 -46.03 55.96 -95.27
CA THR A 388 -46.78 57.03 -95.95
C THR A 388 -47.97 57.42 -95.09
N GLY A 389 -48.05 58.68 -94.69
CA GLY A 389 -49.28 59.23 -94.11
C GLY A 389 -50.42 59.14 -95.13
N VAL A 390 -51.62 58.74 -94.68
CA VAL A 390 -52.80 58.74 -95.54
C VAL A 390 -53.24 60.19 -95.74
N THR A 391 -53.07 60.72 -96.95
CA THR A 391 -53.58 62.05 -97.33
C THR A 391 -55.10 62.07 -97.15
N GLN A 392 -55.60 63.05 -96.39
CA GLN A 392 -57.03 63.16 -96.14
C GLN A 392 -57.81 63.49 -97.41
N LEU A 393 -59.09 63.10 -97.45
CA LEU A 393 -60.01 63.58 -98.48
C LEU A 393 -60.17 65.10 -98.37
N ALA A 394 -60.39 65.78 -99.49
CA ALA A 394 -60.42 67.25 -99.59
C ALA A 394 -61.46 67.94 -98.67
N ASN A 395 -62.42 67.20 -98.13
CA ASN A 395 -63.48 67.67 -97.24
C ASN A 395 -63.38 67.12 -95.80
N ASP A 396 -62.27 66.45 -95.42
CA ASP A 396 -62.08 65.98 -94.04
C ASP A 396 -61.87 67.18 -93.10
N ASN A 397 -62.75 67.32 -92.10
CA ASN A 397 -62.68 68.33 -91.04
C ASN A 397 -62.34 67.73 -89.66
N SER A 398 -61.87 66.49 -89.63
CA SER A 398 -61.45 65.81 -88.40
C SER A 398 -60.17 66.42 -87.82
N THR A 399 -59.89 66.16 -86.55
CA THR A 399 -58.68 66.60 -85.82
C THR A 399 -57.42 65.80 -86.18
N LYS A 400 -57.42 65.11 -87.33
CA LYS A 400 -56.27 64.32 -87.81
C LYS A 400 -55.13 65.24 -88.25
N LEU A 401 -53.90 64.76 -88.15
CA LEU A 401 -52.70 65.48 -88.64
C LEU A 401 -52.75 65.61 -90.17
N ALA A 402 -52.84 66.83 -90.69
CA ALA A 402 -52.86 67.12 -92.13
C ALA A 402 -51.52 66.74 -92.81
N THR A 403 -51.58 66.06 -93.96
CA THR A 403 -50.36 65.82 -94.77
C THR A 403 -49.98 67.07 -95.57
N THR A 404 -48.69 67.22 -95.91
CA THR A 404 -48.23 68.31 -96.78
C THR A 404 -48.92 68.29 -98.15
N GLU A 405 -49.26 67.10 -98.65
CA GLU A 405 -50.03 66.92 -99.88
C GLU A 405 -51.45 67.45 -99.73
N PHE A 406 -52.18 67.08 -98.66
CA PHE A 406 -53.52 67.61 -98.37
C PHE A 406 -53.52 69.14 -98.36
N VAL A 407 -52.57 69.75 -97.64
CA VAL A 407 -52.43 71.22 -97.57
C VAL A 407 -52.18 71.82 -98.95
N LYS A 408 -51.31 71.20 -99.77
CA LYS A 408 -51.03 71.67 -101.13
C LYS A 408 -52.24 71.53 -102.05
N THR A 409 -52.97 70.42 -102.03
CA THR A 409 -54.18 70.23 -102.84
C THR A 409 -55.28 71.21 -102.44
N SER A 410 -55.49 71.43 -101.15
CA SER A 410 -56.49 72.38 -100.65
C SER A 410 -56.14 73.82 -101.02
N LEU A 411 -54.85 74.17 -101.06
CA LEU A 411 -54.40 75.49 -101.50
C LEU A 411 -54.46 75.65 -103.04
N ALA A 412 -54.17 74.59 -103.79
CA ALA A 412 -54.18 74.58 -105.25
C ALA A 412 -55.60 74.59 -105.85
N ALA A 413 -56.59 74.01 -105.16
CA ALA A 413 -58.00 74.09 -105.52
C ALA A 413 -58.61 75.51 -105.38
N GLY A 414 -57.77 76.53 -105.18
CA GLY A 414 -58.13 77.90 -104.79
C GLY A 414 -59.40 78.45 -105.46
N ALA A 415 -60.12 79.29 -104.72
CA ALA A 415 -61.51 79.67 -104.98
C ALA A 415 -61.88 79.77 -106.48
N PRO A 416 -62.98 79.11 -106.92
CA PRO A 416 -63.40 79.11 -108.32
C PRO A 416 -63.65 80.54 -108.83
N ASN A 417 -63.64 80.74 -110.15
CA ASN A 417 -63.98 82.04 -110.74
C ASN A 417 -65.42 82.43 -110.39
N ALA A 418 -65.67 83.73 -110.22
CA ALA A 418 -67.00 84.23 -109.89
C ALA A 418 -67.98 83.91 -111.02
N THR A 419 -69.16 83.44 -110.66
CA THR A 419 -70.30 83.32 -111.56
C THR A 419 -71.44 84.19 -111.03
N THR A 420 -72.49 84.39 -111.82
CA THR A 420 -73.69 85.11 -111.39
C THR A 420 -74.43 84.45 -110.22
N ALA A 421 -74.12 83.19 -109.90
CA ALA A 421 -74.72 82.44 -108.79
C ALA A 421 -73.74 82.08 -107.65
N ALA A 422 -72.43 82.34 -107.80
CA ALA A 422 -71.44 82.03 -106.77
C ALA A 422 -70.28 83.03 -106.78
N THR A 423 -69.92 83.54 -105.61
CA THR A 423 -68.77 84.45 -105.44
C THR A 423 -67.45 83.70 -105.66
N GLY A 424 -66.52 84.34 -106.36
CA GLY A 424 -65.26 83.73 -106.79
C GLY A 424 -64.26 84.77 -107.30
N LYS A 425 -63.17 84.34 -107.94
CA LYS A 425 -62.17 85.25 -108.55
C LYS A 425 -62.74 85.93 -109.82
N VAL A 426 -62.61 87.25 -109.97
CA VAL A 426 -63.10 88.01 -111.15
C VAL A 426 -61.96 88.24 -112.15
N GLN A 427 -62.18 88.00 -113.45
CA GLN A 427 -61.22 88.25 -114.53
C GLN A 427 -61.63 89.50 -115.34
N LEU A 428 -60.80 90.55 -115.36
CA LEU A 428 -61.18 91.91 -115.80
C LEU A 428 -61.09 92.19 -117.32
N ALA A 429 -60.91 91.21 -118.19
CA ALA A 429 -60.83 91.43 -119.65
C ALA A 429 -61.91 90.60 -120.38
N GLY A 430 -63.05 91.22 -120.68
CA GLY A 430 -64.14 90.61 -121.46
C GLY A 430 -65.53 91.15 -121.12
N ASP A 431 -65.80 91.42 -119.84
CA ASP A 431 -67.16 91.63 -119.33
C ASP A 431 -67.61 93.09 -119.18
N LEU A 432 -66.84 94.07 -119.68
CA LEU A 432 -67.14 95.52 -119.52
C LEU A 432 -67.25 96.30 -120.85
N ALA A 433 -67.51 95.65 -121.98
CA ALA A 433 -67.75 96.34 -123.27
C ALA A 433 -69.25 96.39 -123.64
N GLY A 434 -69.93 97.47 -123.26
CA GLY A 434 -71.26 97.86 -123.74
C GLY A 434 -71.40 99.38 -123.71
N SER A 435 -71.63 99.99 -124.89
CA SER A 435 -71.68 101.43 -125.15
C SER A 435 -73.06 102.04 -124.93
N GLY A 436 -73.12 103.27 -124.41
CA GLY A 436 -74.20 104.26 -124.63
C GLY A 436 -75.55 103.96 -124.00
#